data_AF-A0A9D2DFJ9-F1
#
_entry.id   AF-A0A9D2DFJ9-F1
#
_cell.length_a   1.000
_cell.length_b   1.000
_cell.length_c   1.000
_cell.angle_alpha   90.00
_cell.angle_beta   90.00
_cell.angle_gamma   90.00
#
_symmetry.space_group_name_H-M   'P 1'
#
loop_
_entity.id
_entity.type
_entity.pdbx_description
1 polymer ?
#
loop_
_entity_poly.entity_id
_entity_poly.type
_entity_poly.pdbx_seq_one_letter_code
_entity_poly.pdbx_strand_id
1 'polypeptide(L)'
;FIPDKNLGRYVQMNVPGKNFAFFDGCCPVHNSITVDDVIAEKEKHPDALFAVHPECRPEVAELADFVGSTSAIIDYALGTDSDVIIGTERGVTDYLKIKHPSRNFYQLRGDLLVCRDMKMTTLEEVYSAIIGSGAIIEMDESLRLAAKRPLDNMLKYGG
;
A
#
# COMPACT_ATOMS: atom_id res chain seq x y z
N PHE A 1 -4.55 -14.28 -10.96
CA PHE A 1 -4.30 -12.97 -10.32
C PHE A 1 -2.81 -12.89 -10.04
N ILE A 2 -2.18 -11.81 -10.47
CA ILE A 2 -0.73 -11.59 -10.39
C ILE A 2 -0.47 -10.11 -10.08
N PRO A 3 0.74 -9.75 -9.63
CA PRO A 3 1.80 -10.65 -9.16
C PRO A 3 1.64 -11.06 -7.69
N ASP A 4 0.85 -10.31 -6.91
CA ASP A 4 0.78 -10.46 -5.47
C ASP A 4 -0.30 -11.45 -5.03
N LYS A 5 0.11 -12.53 -4.36
CA LYS A 5 -0.77 -13.59 -3.86
C LYS A 5 -1.63 -13.15 -2.68
N ASN A 6 -1.17 -12.20 -1.86
CA ASN A 6 -1.90 -11.72 -0.69
C ASN A 6 -3.06 -10.84 -1.13
N LEU A 7 -2.80 -9.89 -2.03
CA LEU A 7 -3.84 -9.09 -2.68
C LEU A 7 -4.82 -9.99 -3.45
N GLY A 8 -4.31 -10.98 -4.17
CA GLY A 8 -5.16 -11.94 -4.87
C GLY A 8 -6.11 -12.70 -3.94
N ARG A 9 -5.64 -13.13 -2.77
CA ARG A 9 -6.47 -13.78 -1.75
C ARG A 9 -7.47 -12.82 -1.14
N TYR A 10 -7.06 -11.58 -0.85
CA TYR A 10 -7.97 -10.54 -0.37
C TYR A 10 -9.13 -10.31 -1.35
N VAL A 11 -8.83 -10.20 -2.64
CA VAL A 11 -9.88 -10.09 -3.67
C VAL A 11 -10.74 -11.36 -3.71
N GLN A 12 -10.16 -12.56 -3.65
CA GLN A 12 -10.91 -13.82 -3.66
C GLN A 12 -11.92 -13.91 -2.51
N MET A 13 -11.55 -13.47 -1.31
CA MET A 13 -12.46 -13.45 -0.15
C MET A 13 -13.68 -12.54 -0.38
N ASN A 14 -13.51 -11.46 -1.15
CA ASN A 14 -14.58 -10.53 -1.50
C ASN A 14 -15.43 -11.00 -2.69
N VAL A 15 -14.98 -12.01 -3.45
CA VAL A 15 -15.72 -12.60 -4.57
C VAL A 15 -15.68 -14.14 -4.54
N PRO A 16 -16.31 -14.78 -3.52
CA PRO A 16 -16.14 -16.22 -3.24
C PRO A 16 -16.61 -17.14 -4.37
N GLY A 17 -17.45 -16.67 -5.29
CA GLY A 17 -17.91 -17.42 -6.47
C GLY A 17 -16.92 -17.47 -7.64
N LYS A 18 -15.70 -16.94 -7.48
CA LYS A 18 -14.69 -16.88 -8.54
C LYS A 18 -13.49 -17.77 -8.19
N ASN A 19 -12.99 -18.47 -9.20
CA ASN A 19 -11.77 -19.27 -9.09
C ASN A 19 -10.55 -18.39 -9.40
N PHE A 20 -9.52 -18.50 -8.56
CA PHE A 20 -8.27 -17.77 -8.71
C PHE A 20 -7.12 -18.75 -8.90
N ALA A 21 -6.23 -18.43 -9.84
CA ALA A 21 -4.90 -19.00 -9.92
C ALA A 21 -3.90 -17.91 -9.51
N PHE A 22 -2.97 -18.26 -8.63
CA PHE A 22 -1.99 -17.32 -8.06
C PHE A 22 -0.59 -17.65 -8.54
N PHE A 23 0.21 -16.60 -8.77
CA PHE A 23 1.66 -16.70 -8.80
C PHE A 23 2.19 -16.51 -7.38
N ASP A 24 3.30 -17.17 -7.01
CA ASP A 24 3.89 -17.05 -5.67
C ASP A 24 4.73 -15.77 -5.51
N GLY A 25 4.16 -14.64 -5.91
CA GLY A 25 4.76 -13.31 -5.74
C GLY A 25 4.14 -12.57 -4.55
N CYS A 26 4.89 -11.66 -3.96
CA CYS A 26 4.41 -10.74 -2.93
C CYS A 26 5.28 -9.49 -2.85
N CYS A 27 4.73 -8.40 -2.31
CA CYS A 27 5.52 -7.24 -1.92
C CYS A 27 6.40 -7.57 -0.70
N PRO A 28 7.74 -7.44 -0.77
CA PRO A 28 8.61 -7.80 0.34
C PRO A 28 8.44 -6.88 1.56
N VAL A 29 8.00 -5.63 1.36
CA VAL A 29 7.76 -4.67 2.45
C VAL A 29 6.54 -5.12 3.26
N HIS A 30 5.39 -5.26 2.61
CA HIS A 30 4.13 -5.64 3.28
C HIS A 30 4.15 -7.08 3.79
N ASN A 31 4.73 -8.01 3.03
CA ASN A 31 4.80 -9.42 3.43
C ASN A 31 5.75 -9.66 4.62
N SER A 32 6.64 -8.71 4.94
CA SER A 32 7.54 -8.80 6.10
C SER A 32 6.84 -8.58 7.44
N ILE A 33 5.63 -8.02 7.46
CA ILE A 33 4.86 -7.75 8.67
C ILE A 33 4.38 -9.07 9.27
N THR A 34 4.53 -9.24 10.58
CA THR A 34 4.09 -10.41 11.35
C THR A 34 2.94 -10.10 12.28
N VAL A 35 2.22 -11.15 12.70
CA VAL A 35 1.18 -11.06 13.73
C VAL A 35 1.78 -10.52 15.04
N ASP A 36 2.98 -10.97 15.41
CA ASP A 36 3.68 -10.50 16.61
C ASP A 36 4.00 -9.01 16.54
N ASP A 37 4.39 -8.48 15.36
CA ASP A 37 4.59 -7.03 15.18
C ASP A 37 3.29 -6.26 15.47
N VAL A 38 2.14 -6.77 15.00
CA VAL A 38 0.82 -6.14 15.21
C VAL A 38 0.42 -6.19 16.69
N ILE A 39 0.57 -7.35 17.33
CA ILE A 39 0.24 -7.52 18.75
C ILE A 39 1.09 -6.59 19.60
N ALA A 40 2.41 -6.57 19.39
CA ALA A 40 3.33 -5.73 20.15
C ALA A 40 3.02 -4.23 19.98
N GLU A 41 2.55 -3.79 18.81
CA GLU A 41 2.19 -2.39 18.59
C GLU A 41 0.83 -2.05 19.18
N LYS A 42 -0.16 -2.95 19.10
CA LYS A 42 -1.46 -2.80 19.78
C LYS A 42 -1.32 -2.79 21.30
N GLU A 43 -0.38 -3.53 21.88
CA GLU A 43 -0.10 -3.49 23.33
C GLU A 43 0.42 -2.12 23.79
N LYS A 44 1.18 -1.42 22.96
CA LYS A 44 1.65 -0.05 23.24
C LYS A 44 0.55 1.00 23.06
N HIS A 45 -0.40 0.72 22.15
CA HIS A 45 -1.45 1.64 21.74
C HIS A 45 -2.81 0.92 21.72
N PRO A 46 -3.36 0.53 22.89
CA PRO A 46 -4.51 -0.37 22.98
C PRO A 46 -5.81 0.22 22.41
N ASP A 47 -5.93 1.54 22.41
CA ASP A 47 -7.11 2.27 21.90
C ASP A 47 -6.95 2.70 20.43
N ALA A 48 -5.79 2.45 19.81
CA ALA A 48 -5.53 2.83 18.43
C ALA A 48 -6.13 1.81 17.44
N LEU A 49 -6.75 2.33 16.38
CA LEU A 49 -7.26 1.52 15.27
C LEU A 49 -6.08 1.03 14.42
N PHE A 50 -6.17 -0.16 13.84
CA PHE A 50 -5.16 -0.71 12.96
C PHE A 50 -5.63 -0.72 11.50
N ALA A 51 -4.94 0.03 10.64
CA ALA A 51 -5.21 0.10 9.21
C ALA A 51 -4.02 -0.47 8.41
N VAL A 52 -4.29 -1.39 7.47
CA VAL A 52 -3.25 -2.17 6.78
C VAL A 52 -3.49 -2.31 5.27
N HIS A 53 -2.43 -2.47 4.50
CA HIS A 53 -2.52 -2.70 3.06
C HIS A 53 -2.88 -4.18 2.75
N PRO A 54 -3.72 -4.48 1.75
CA PRO A 54 -4.12 -5.86 1.37
C PRO A 54 -2.98 -6.72 0.81
N GLU A 55 -1.79 -6.16 0.56
CA GLU A 55 -0.58 -6.94 0.23
C GLU A 55 0.08 -7.57 1.47
N CYS A 56 -0.38 -7.22 2.68
CA CYS A 56 0.03 -7.91 3.90
C CYS A 56 -0.52 -9.33 3.95
N ARG A 57 0.14 -10.19 4.72
CA ARG A 57 -0.28 -11.58 4.85
C ARG A 57 -1.72 -11.68 5.38
N PRO A 58 -2.53 -12.67 4.95
CA PRO A 58 -3.92 -12.80 5.38
C PRO A 58 -4.10 -12.77 6.90
N GLU A 59 -3.23 -13.47 7.64
CA GLU A 59 -3.25 -13.50 9.11
C GLU A 59 -2.98 -12.14 9.77
N VAL A 60 -2.30 -11.21 9.07
CA VAL A 60 -2.11 -9.83 9.52
C VAL A 60 -3.34 -8.99 9.19
N ALA A 61 -3.90 -9.17 8.00
CA ALA A 61 -5.09 -8.45 7.56
C ALA A 61 -6.32 -8.76 8.43
N GLU A 62 -6.44 -9.98 8.94
CA GLU A 62 -7.51 -10.40 9.86
C GLU A 62 -7.51 -9.65 11.20
N LEU A 63 -6.38 -9.06 11.60
CA LEU A 63 -6.24 -8.28 12.83
C LEU A 63 -6.59 -6.80 12.66
N ALA A 64 -6.83 -6.35 11.43
CA ALA A 64 -7.00 -4.95 11.10
C ALA A 64 -8.45 -4.48 11.24
N ASP A 65 -8.61 -3.27 11.75
CA ASP A 65 -9.87 -2.54 11.77
C ASP A 65 -10.22 -2.00 10.38
N PHE A 66 -9.20 -1.84 9.53
CA PHE A 66 -9.37 -1.44 8.13
C PHE A 66 -8.32 -2.07 7.21
N VAL A 67 -8.76 -2.61 6.07
CA VAL A 67 -7.89 -3.11 5.01
C VAL A 67 -8.19 -2.36 3.72
N GLY A 68 -7.18 -1.72 3.11
CA GLY A 68 -7.40 -0.94 1.89
C GLY A 68 -6.13 -0.46 1.19
N SER A 69 -6.31 0.15 0.02
CA SER A 69 -5.20 0.81 -0.69
C SER A 69 -4.63 1.96 0.13
N THR A 70 -3.45 2.46 -0.24
CA THR A 70 -2.85 3.63 0.42
C THR A 70 -3.81 4.82 0.54
N SER A 71 -4.50 5.18 -0.54
CA SER A 71 -5.48 6.27 -0.51
C SER A 71 -6.64 5.98 0.44
N ALA A 72 -7.15 4.75 0.43
CA ALA A 72 -8.26 4.36 1.31
C ALA A 72 -7.84 4.33 2.80
N ILE A 73 -6.60 3.93 3.10
CA ILE A 73 -6.03 3.99 4.47
C ILE A 73 -5.91 5.45 4.91
N ILE A 74 -5.44 6.34 4.04
CA ILE A 74 -5.33 7.77 4.33
C ILE A 74 -6.72 8.35 4.65
N ASP A 75 -7.72 8.07 3.82
CA ASP A 75 -9.08 8.56 4.00
C ASP A 75 -9.70 8.02 5.31
N TYR A 76 -9.52 6.72 5.59
CA TYR A 76 -9.96 6.10 6.85
C TYR A 76 -9.30 6.75 8.07
N ALA A 77 -7.98 6.90 8.05
CA ALA A 77 -7.20 7.43 9.17
C ALA A 77 -7.50 8.92 9.45
N LEU A 78 -7.81 9.69 8.41
CA LEU A 78 -8.27 11.08 8.56
C LEU A 78 -9.73 11.19 9.00
N GLY A 79 -10.58 10.23 8.63
CA GLY A 79 -12.02 10.25 8.91
C GLY A 79 -12.45 9.74 10.29
N THR A 80 -11.58 9.04 11.02
CA THR A 80 -11.81 8.65 12.44
C THR A 80 -11.43 9.78 13.40
N ASP A 81 -11.72 9.65 14.70
CA ASP A 81 -11.16 10.50 15.77
C ASP A 81 -10.06 9.79 16.58
N SER A 82 -9.99 8.46 16.50
CA SER A 82 -9.00 7.64 17.20
C SER A 82 -7.60 7.78 16.60
N ASP A 83 -6.59 7.53 17.43
CA ASP A 83 -5.23 7.30 16.94
C ASP A 83 -5.19 6.04 16.06
N VAL A 84 -4.23 5.97 15.13
CA VAL A 84 -4.19 4.90 14.12
C VAL A 84 -2.79 4.32 13.96
N ILE A 85 -2.68 3.00 14.05
CA ILE A 85 -1.51 2.21 13.67
C ILE A 85 -1.58 1.94 12.16
N ILE A 86 -0.51 2.28 11.45
CA ILE A 86 -0.42 2.23 9.99
C ILE A 86 0.50 1.07 9.56
N GLY A 87 -0.10 0.06 8.94
CA GLY A 87 0.54 -1.14 8.39
C GLY A 87 0.80 -1.05 6.88
N THR A 88 1.54 -0.03 6.45
CA THR A 88 1.98 0.13 5.05
C THR A 88 3.31 0.88 5.00
N GLU A 89 3.74 1.31 3.81
CA GLU A 89 4.98 2.06 3.61
C GLU A 89 5.00 3.36 4.42
N ARG A 90 6.16 3.69 4.98
CA ARG A 90 6.38 4.79 5.92
C ARG A 90 5.85 6.16 5.46
N GLY A 91 5.94 6.45 4.16
CA GLY A 91 5.52 7.72 3.59
C GLY A 91 4.04 8.05 3.86
N VAL A 92 3.21 7.03 4.09
CA VAL A 92 1.82 7.22 4.49
C VAL A 92 1.70 7.84 5.88
N THR A 93 2.42 7.30 6.86
CA THR A 93 2.43 7.86 8.22
C THR A 93 3.00 9.27 8.25
N ASP A 94 4.08 9.53 7.50
CA ASP A 94 4.69 10.86 7.43
C ASP A 94 3.70 11.89 6.82
N TYR A 95 3.01 11.50 5.74
CA TYR A 95 1.97 12.32 5.13
C TYR A 95 0.80 12.61 6.08
N LEU A 96 0.31 11.60 6.79
CA LEU A 96 -0.78 11.73 7.76
C LEU A 96 -0.41 12.70 8.90
N LYS A 97 0.81 12.61 9.43
CA LYS A 97 1.31 13.54 10.46
C LYS A 97 1.40 14.98 9.97
N ILE A 98 1.75 15.21 8.70
CA ILE A 98 1.74 16.54 8.10
C ILE A 98 0.31 17.05 7.95
N LYS A 99 -0.63 16.19 7.53
CA LYS A 99 -2.02 16.59 7.28
C LYS A 99 -2.83 16.81 8.54
N HIS A 100 -2.57 16.05 9.61
CA HIS A 100 -3.32 16.13 10.85
C HIS A 100 -2.39 16.01 12.09
N PRO A 101 -1.62 17.07 12.40
CA PRO A 101 -0.54 17.00 13.39
C PRO A 101 -1.00 16.82 14.84
N SER A 102 -2.29 17.04 15.13
CA SER A 102 -2.86 16.88 16.49
C SER A 102 -3.28 15.45 16.83
N ARG A 103 -3.28 14.52 15.87
CA ARG A 103 -3.63 13.10 16.05
C ARG A 103 -2.38 12.24 15.96
N ASN A 104 -2.34 11.14 16.70
CA ASN A 104 -1.20 10.23 16.60
C ASN A 104 -1.43 9.21 15.49
N PHE A 105 -0.43 9.11 14.62
CA PHE A 105 -0.30 8.04 13.63
C PHE A 105 0.96 7.25 13.95
N TYR A 106 0.79 5.98 14.31
CA TYR A 106 1.87 5.09 14.72
C TYR A 106 2.27 4.21 13.55
N GLN A 107 3.54 4.26 13.16
CA GLN A 107 4.03 3.41 12.08
C GLN A 107 4.32 2.01 12.62
N LEU A 108 3.68 0.99 12.05
CA LEU A 108 4.01 -0.39 12.38
C LEU A 108 5.47 -0.69 12.01
N ARG A 109 6.21 -1.33 12.92
CA ARG A 109 7.66 -1.60 12.82
C ARG A 109 8.54 -0.36 12.64
N GLY A 110 8.10 0.82 13.09
CA GLY A 110 8.92 2.03 13.11
C GLY A 110 9.45 2.41 11.71
N ASP A 111 10.77 2.44 11.53
CA ASP A 111 11.39 2.85 10.25
C ASP A 111 11.68 1.66 9.29
N LEU A 112 11.16 0.46 9.58
CA LEU A 112 11.49 -0.75 8.80
C LEU A 112 10.61 -0.94 7.56
N LEU A 113 9.41 -0.35 7.50
CA LEU A 113 8.50 -0.46 6.35
C LEU A 113 8.83 0.59 5.28
N VAL A 114 10.04 0.51 4.73
CA VAL A 114 10.55 1.43 3.70
C VAL A 114 10.83 0.66 2.42
N CYS A 115 10.17 1.05 1.33
CA CYS A 115 10.47 0.53 0.00
C CYS A 115 11.71 1.23 -0.56
N ARG A 116 12.84 0.52 -0.66
CA ARG A 116 14.10 1.09 -1.17
C ARG A 116 13.96 1.66 -2.56
N ASP A 117 13.22 0.98 -3.43
CA ASP A 117 13.03 1.42 -4.82
C ASP A 117 12.26 2.74 -4.90
N MET A 118 11.26 2.95 -4.02
CA MET A 118 10.55 4.22 -3.93
C MET A 118 11.42 5.37 -3.41
N LYS A 119 12.48 5.08 -2.66
CA LYS A 119 13.41 6.10 -2.13
C LYS A 119 14.60 6.37 -3.06
N MET A 120 14.62 5.75 -4.25
CA MET A 120 15.63 6.09 -5.26
C MET A 120 15.41 7.49 -5.83
N THR A 121 14.15 7.93 -5.96
CA THR A 121 13.81 9.25 -6.49
C THR A 121 14.33 10.38 -5.59
N THR A 122 15.20 11.24 -6.11
CA THR A 122 15.75 12.40 -5.41
C THR A 122 15.16 13.74 -5.88
N LEU A 123 15.40 14.82 -5.13
CA LEU A 123 14.96 16.17 -5.53
C LEU A 123 15.68 16.64 -6.79
N GLU A 124 16.95 16.27 -6.96
CA GLU A 124 17.77 16.60 -8.12
C GLU A 124 17.27 15.90 -9.39
N GLU A 125 16.82 14.65 -9.28
CA GLU A 125 16.21 13.90 -10.38
C GLU A 125 14.86 14.50 -10.78
N VAL A 126 14.03 14.86 -9.79
CA VAL A 126 12.76 15.56 -10.04
C VAL A 126 13.01 16.90 -10.72
N TYR A 127 13.97 17.69 -10.24
CA TYR A 127 14.36 18.95 -10.88
C TYR A 127 14.80 18.73 -12.33
N SER A 128 15.69 17.75 -12.57
CA SER A 128 16.17 17.38 -13.89
C SER A 128 15.03 17.00 -14.84
N ALA A 129 14.06 16.22 -14.35
CA ALA A 129 12.88 15.85 -15.12
C ALA A 129 12.04 17.07 -15.52
N ILE A 130 11.87 18.04 -14.60
CA ILE A 130 11.09 19.26 -14.85
C ILE A 130 11.75 20.16 -15.91
N ILE A 131 13.08 20.31 -15.87
CA ILE A 131 13.80 21.15 -16.84
C ILE A 131 14.11 20.45 -18.17
N GLY A 132 13.64 19.20 -18.34
CA GLY A 132 13.82 18.43 -19.57
C GLY A 132 15.20 17.80 -19.75
N SER A 133 16.00 17.70 -18.68
CA SER A 133 17.29 16.99 -18.68
C SER A 133 17.22 15.62 -17.99
N GLY A 134 16.04 15.20 -17.55
CA GLY A 134 15.81 13.90 -16.92
C GLY A 134 15.72 12.76 -17.93
N ALA A 135 15.57 11.54 -17.41
CA ALA A 135 15.43 10.35 -18.24
C ALA A 135 14.08 10.33 -18.99
N ILE A 136 14.10 9.81 -20.23
CA ILE A 136 12.91 9.59 -21.04
C ILE A 136 12.55 8.09 -20.96
N ILE A 137 11.29 7.80 -20.62
CA ILE A 137 10.77 6.43 -20.66
C ILE A 137 10.29 6.15 -22.08
N GLU A 138 11.02 5.29 -22.78
CA GLU A 138 10.67 4.84 -24.13
C GLU A 138 10.13 3.41 -24.10
N MET A 139 9.15 3.12 -24.96
CA MET A 139 8.53 1.80 -25.07
C MET A 139 8.13 1.55 -26.51
N ASP A 140 8.25 0.30 -26.97
CA ASP A 140 7.74 -0.12 -28.27
C ASP A 140 6.24 0.18 -28.40
N GLU A 141 5.83 0.75 -29.53
CA GLU A 141 4.45 1.22 -29.73
C GLU A 141 3.45 0.07 -29.71
N SER A 142 3.82 -1.10 -30.26
CA SER A 142 2.94 -2.26 -30.25
C SER A 142 2.74 -2.80 -28.82
N LEU A 143 3.80 -2.81 -28.02
CA LEU A 143 3.75 -3.16 -26.59
C LEU A 143 2.91 -2.14 -25.79
N ARG A 144 3.13 -0.85 -26.03
CA ARG A 144 2.40 0.24 -25.36
C ARG A 144 0.90 0.15 -25.62
N LEU A 145 0.49 -0.09 -26.87
CA LEU A 145 -0.92 -0.27 -27.24
C LEU A 145 -1.51 -1.56 -26.65
N ALA A 146 -0.75 -2.65 -26.61
CA ALA A 146 -1.17 -3.90 -25.99
C ALA A 146 -1.39 -3.75 -24.47
N ALA A 147 -0.49 -3.02 -23.78
CA ALA A 147 -0.58 -2.72 -22.36
C ALA A 147 -1.69 -1.70 -22.03
N LYS A 148 -2.01 -0.78 -22.95
CA LYS A 148 -3.11 0.18 -22.78
C LYS A 148 -4.48 -0.51 -22.67
N ARG A 149 -4.72 -1.57 -23.45
CA ARG A 149 -6.02 -2.27 -23.50
C ARG A 149 -6.52 -2.75 -22.12
N PRO A 150 -5.76 -3.50 -21.30
CA PRO A 150 -6.21 -3.89 -19.97
C PRO A 150 -6.37 -2.69 -19.01
N LEU A 151 -5.56 -1.63 -19.16
CA LEU A 151 -5.70 -0.41 -18.35
C LEU A 151 -6.99 0.36 -18.68
N ASP A 152 -7.34 0.48 -19.96
CA ASP A 152 -8.61 1.10 -20.38
C ASP A 152 -9.82 0.33 -19.83
N ASN A 153 -9.76 -1.01 -19.85
CA ASN A 153 -10.80 -1.84 -19.24
C ASN A 153 -10.86 -1.64 -17.72
N MET A 154 -9.71 -1.53 -17.04
CA MET A 154 -9.66 -1.23 -15.61
C MET A 154 -10.39 0.08 -15.31
N LEU A 155 -10.11 1.16 -16.04
CA LEU A 155 -10.79 2.46 -15.84
C LEU A 155 -12.29 2.38 -16.16
N LYS A 156 -12.67 1.67 -17.23
CA LYS A 156 -14.07 1.51 -17.62
C LYS A 156 -14.92 0.81 -16.56
N TYR A 157 -14.34 -0.16 -15.84
CA TYR A 157 -15.07 -0.98 -14.86
C TYR A 157 -14.79 -0.59 -13.40
N GLY A 158 -13.70 0.14 -13.14
CA GLY A 158 -13.23 0.49 -11.79
C GLY A 158 -13.94 1.68 -11.15
N GLY A 159 -14.61 2.52 -11.95
CA GLY A 159 -15.24 3.77 -11.50
C GLY A 159 -14.31 4.96 -11.60
#